data_AF-X0BRT7-F1
#
_entry.id   AF-X0BRT7-F1
#
_cell.length_a   1.000
_cell.length_b   1.000
_cell.length_c   1.000
_cell.angle_alpha   90.00
_cell.angle_beta   90.00
_cell.angle_gamma   90.00
#
_symmetry.space_group_name_H-M   'P 1'
#
loop_
_entity.id
_entity.type
_entity.pdbx_description
1 polymer ?
#
loop_
_entity_poly.entity_id
_entity_poly.type
_entity_poly.pdbx_seq_one_letter_code
_entity_poly.pdbx_strand_id
1 'polypeptide(L)'
;MVHNIRTKDEFQDALKKYPIVVVDFYSTHSAESKHIAATFAHAYELDKFKDFRFVKVDIDDLKGLAEEVGVTQPATFHMYKNGEKINDLQSEHKEDLIQFLETGL
;
A
#
# COMPACT_ATOMS: atom_id res chain seq x y z
N MET A 1 -12.80 -4.47 3.77
CA MET A 1 -12.48 -3.05 3.55
C MET A 1 -10.97 -2.84 3.67
N VAL A 2 -10.42 -1.96 2.83
CA VAL A 2 -9.04 -1.48 2.93
C VAL A 2 -8.95 -0.54 4.14
N HIS A 3 -7.97 -0.74 5.02
CA HIS A 3 -7.85 0.05 6.25
C HIS A 3 -7.03 1.32 5.98
N ASN A 4 -7.56 2.49 6.36
CA ASN A 4 -6.84 3.75 6.24
C ASN A 4 -6.04 4.01 7.50
N ILE A 5 -4.72 4.08 7.36
CA ILE A 5 -3.78 4.40 8.43
C ILE A 5 -3.78 5.90 8.65
N ARG A 6 -3.96 6.33 9.91
CA ARG A 6 -4.05 7.74 10.29
C ARG A 6 -2.92 8.20 11.20
N THR A 7 -2.10 7.28 11.70
CA THR A 7 -0.96 7.57 12.56
C THR A 7 0.21 6.65 12.25
N LYS A 8 1.41 7.08 12.65
CA LYS A 8 2.61 6.25 12.58
C LYS A 8 2.49 4.98 13.44
N ASP A 9 1.85 5.07 14.61
CA ASP A 9 1.68 3.91 15.49
C ASP A 9 0.77 2.86 14.86
N GLU A 10 -0.34 3.27 14.24
CA GLU A 10 -1.21 2.35 13.48
C GLU A 10 -0.47 1.64 12.35
N PHE A 11 0.43 2.35 11.65
CA PHE A 11 1.28 1.76 10.62
C PHE A 11 2.19 0.67 11.20
N GLN A 12 2.90 0.99 12.28
CA GLN A 12 3.82 0.07 12.95
C GLN A 12 3.07 -1.15 13.53
N ASP A 13 1.87 -0.94 14.06
CA ASP A 13 1.03 -2.01 14.58
C ASP A 13 0.54 -2.94 13.46
N ALA A 14 0.18 -2.40 12.29
CA ALA A 14 -0.18 -3.20 11.13
C ALA A 14 1.00 -4.09 10.68
N LEU A 15 2.21 -3.52 10.61
CA LEU A 15 3.43 -4.23 10.24
C LEU A 15 3.80 -5.35 11.21
N LYS A 16 3.53 -5.19 12.51
CA LYS A 16 3.78 -6.22 13.54
C LYS A 16 2.70 -7.29 13.60
N LYS A 17 1.45 -6.90 13.37
CA LYS A 17 0.27 -7.76 13.54
C LYS A 17 0.08 -8.74 12.40
N TYR A 18 0.44 -8.34 11.18
CA TYR A 18 0.18 -9.12 9.97
C TYR A 18 1.48 -9.57 9.31
N PRO A 19 1.54 -10.83 8.82
CA PRO A 19 2.77 -11.37 8.24
C PRO A 19 3.12 -10.70 6.90
N ILE A 20 2.11 -10.33 6.11
CA ILE A 20 2.27 -9.62 4.84
C ILE A 20 1.36 -8.39 4.87
N VAL A 21 1.94 -7.22 4.62
CA VAL A 21 1.21 -5.95 4.54
C VAL A 21 1.52 -5.29 3.21
N VAL A 22 0.48 -4.91 2.47
CA VAL A 22 0.61 -4.10 1.26
C VAL A 22 0.01 -2.73 1.53
N VAL A 23 0.81 -1.71 1.29
CA VAL A 23 0.49 -0.31 1.61
C VAL A 23 0.35 0.45 0.31
N ASP A 24 -0.81 1.04 0.07
CA ASP A 24 -1.05 2.02 -1.00
C ASP A 24 -0.82 3.43 -0.43
N PHE A 25 0.27 4.06 -0.86
CA PHE A 25 0.59 5.46 -0.58
C PHE A 25 -0.05 6.33 -1.66
N TYR A 26 -1.13 6.99 -1.27
CA TYR A 26 -2.00 7.72 -2.19
C TYR A 26 -2.08 9.20 -1.82
N SER A 27 -2.60 9.99 -2.76
CA SER A 27 -3.03 11.37 -2.51
C SER A 27 -4.45 11.55 -3.06
N THR A 28 -5.31 12.26 -2.32
CA THR A 28 -6.68 12.56 -2.79
C THR A 28 -6.73 13.55 -3.96
N HIS A 29 -5.65 14.30 -4.16
CA HIS A 29 -5.52 15.31 -5.20
C HIS A 29 -4.92 14.78 -6.51
N SER A 30 -4.35 13.58 -6.50
CA SER A 30 -3.76 12.95 -7.69
C SER A 30 -4.79 12.16 -8.50
N ALA A 31 -4.76 12.32 -9.84
CA ALA A 31 -5.54 11.51 -10.76
C ALA A 31 -5.04 10.06 -10.81
N GLU A 32 -3.73 9.86 -10.71
CA GLU A 32 -3.06 8.55 -10.75
C GLU A 32 -3.53 7.66 -9.60
N SER A 33 -3.61 8.21 -8.39
CA SER A 33 -4.19 7.52 -7.23
C SER A 33 -5.66 7.12 -7.45
N LYS A 34 -6.45 7.95 -8.14
CA LYS A 34 -7.87 7.63 -8.41
C LYS A 34 -8.01 6.49 -9.40
N HIS A 35 -7.16 6.43 -10.42
CA HIS A 35 -7.16 5.35 -11.41
C HIS A 35 -6.86 4.00 -10.76
N ILE A 36 -5.82 3.93 -9.93
CA ILE A 36 -5.35 2.66 -9.37
C ILE A 36 -6.13 2.23 -8.11
N ALA A 37 -6.81 3.14 -7.41
CA ALA A 37 -7.56 2.84 -6.19
C ALA A 37 -8.60 1.72 -6.36
N ALA A 38 -9.31 1.69 -7.49
CA ALA A 38 -10.28 0.64 -7.79
C ALA A 38 -9.61 -0.73 -7.97
N THR A 39 -8.44 -0.77 -8.60
CA THR A 39 -7.64 -1.99 -8.73
C THR A 39 -7.18 -2.51 -7.37
N PHE A 40 -6.69 -1.62 -6.50
CA PHE A 40 -6.25 -2.00 -5.16
C PHE A 40 -7.41 -2.54 -4.30
N ALA A 41 -8.57 -1.90 -4.37
CA ALA A 41 -9.79 -2.37 -3.71
C ALA A 41 -10.25 -3.73 -4.24
N HIS A 42 -10.20 -3.93 -5.56
CA HIS A 42 -10.53 -5.21 -6.18
C HIS A 42 -9.55 -6.32 -5.78
N ALA A 43 -8.24 -6.02 -5.76
CA ALA A 43 -7.22 -6.99 -5.36
C ALA A 43 -7.43 -7.49 -3.92
N TYR A 44 -7.86 -6.61 -3.02
CA TYR A 44 -8.23 -6.98 -1.65
C TYR A 44 -9.36 -8.03 -1.59
N GLU A 45 -10.25 -8.09 -2.58
CA GLU A 45 -11.37 -9.03 -2.64
C GLU A 45 -10.99 -10.40 -3.22
N LEU A 46 -9.79 -10.54 -3.81
CA LEU A 46 -9.37 -11.78 -4.46
C LEU A 46 -8.86 -12.79 -3.42
N ASP A 47 -9.40 -14.02 -3.46
CA ASP A 47 -9.01 -15.12 -2.57
C ASP A 47 -7.50 -15.40 -2.54
N LYS A 48 -6.80 -15.18 -3.66
CA LYS A 48 -5.34 -15.38 -3.77
C LYS A 48 -4.53 -14.43 -2.89
N PHE A 49 -5.09 -13.29 -2.49
CA PHE A 49 -4.43 -12.29 -1.64
C PHE A 49 -5.07 -12.19 -0.26
N LYS A 50 -5.88 -13.17 0.15
CA LYS A 50 -6.58 -13.17 1.45
C LYS A 50 -5.63 -13.10 2.66
N ASP A 51 -4.41 -13.59 2.50
CA ASP A 51 -3.38 -13.61 3.54
C ASP A 51 -2.64 -12.26 3.64
N PHE A 52 -2.89 -11.34 2.71
CA PHE A 52 -2.26 -10.03 2.68
C PHE A 52 -3.13 -9.02 3.40
N ARG A 53 -2.50 -8.16 4.20
CA ARG A 53 -3.18 -7.02 4.79
C ARG A 53 -3.03 -5.80 3.89
N PHE A 54 -4.12 -5.43 3.23
CA PHE A 54 -4.19 -4.19 2.44
C PHE A 54 -4.47 -2.99 3.35
N VAL A 55 -3.61 -1.97 3.30
CA VAL A 55 -3.75 -0.70 4.00
C VAL A 55 -3.46 0.47 3.08
N LYS A 56 -3.93 1.66 3.45
CA LYS A 56 -3.72 2.91 2.71
C LYS A 56 -3.12 3.97 3.62
N VAL A 57 -2.22 4.78 3.08
CA VAL A 57 -1.60 5.92 3.76
C VAL A 57 -1.75 7.12 2.84
N ASP A 58 -2.39 8.18 3.34
CA ASP A 58 -2.43 9.46 2.63
C ASP A 58 -1.09 10.19 2.85
N ILE A 59 -0.33 10.41 1.79
CA ILE A 59 0.99 11.06 1.89
C ILE A 59 0.89 12.55 2.21
N ASP A 60 -0.26 13.18 1.95
CA ASP A 60 -0.50 14.58 2.27
C ASP A 60 -0.79 14.76 3.76
N ASP A 61 -1.51 13.82 4.38
CA ASP A 61 -1.83 13.85 5.81
C ASP A 61 -0.68 13.30 6.68
N LEU A 62 0.05 12.30 6.20
CA LEU A 62 1.11 11.60 6.95
C LEU A 62 2.51 11.80 6.33
N LYS A 63 2.85 13.06 5.99
CA LYS A 63 4.12 13.44 5.36
C LYS A 63 5.35 12.86 6.04
N GLY A 64 5.46 12.99 7.36
CA GLY A 64 6.62 12.48 8.10
C GLY A 64 6.78 10.96 8.03
N LEU A 65 5.67 10.21 7.96
CA LEU A 65 5.72 8.76 7.73
C LEU A 65 6.14 8.46 6.29
N ALA A 66 5.57 9.17 5.31
CA ALA A 66 5.90 8.98 3.89
C ALA A 66 7.40 9.24 3.64
N GLU A 67 7.94 10.33 4.19
CA GLU A 67 9.38 10.66 4.11
C GLU A 67 10.25 9.58 4.77
N GLU A 68 9.88 9.09 5.95
CA GLU A 68 10.63 8.06 6.67
C GLU A 68 10.73 6.74 5.88
N VAL A 69 9.68 6.37 5.17
CA VAL A 69 9.66 5.15 4.34
C VAL A 69 10.13 5.40 2.90
N GLY A 70 10.53 6.64 2.56
CA GLY A 70 11.09 7.00 1.25
C GLY A 70 10.07 7.21 0.15
N VAL A 71 8.80 7.47 0.49
CA VAL A 71 7.73 7.74 -0.48
C VAL A 71 7.61 9.24 -0.71
N THR A 72 7.76 9.64 -1.97
CA THR A 72 7.67 11.05 -2.40
C THR A 72 6.57 11.31 -3.43
N GLN A 73 5.99 10.25 -4.01
CA GLN A 73 5.00 10.33 -5.08
C GLN A 73 3.78 9.46 -4.77
N PRO A 74 2.57 9.89 -5.17
CA PRO A 74 1.37 9.07 -5.08
C PRO A 74 1.43 7.87 -6.04
N ALA A 75 0.48 6.95 -5.89
CA ALA A 75 0.47 5.67 -6.63
C ALA A 75 1.74 4.83 -6.37
N THR A 76 2.28 4.95 -5.16
CA THR A 76 3.39 4.13 -4.68
C THR A 76 2.85 3.03 -3.78
N PHE A 77 3.31 1.81 -3.99
CA PHE A 77 2.94 0.62 -3.23
C PHE A 77 4.17 0.04 -2.59
N HIS A 78 4.11 -0.24 -1.29
CA HIS A 78 5.13 -1.04 -0.62
C HIS A 78 4.56 -2.36 -0.17
N MET A 79 5.38 -3.40 -0.24
CA MET A 79 5.09 -4.70 0.34
C MET A 79 6.06 -4.95 1.49
N TYR A 80 5.49 -5.34 2.63
CA TYR A 80 6.22 -5.69 3.84
C TYR A 80 5.95 -7.14 4.20
N LYS A 81 6.98 -7.82 4.71
CA LYS A 81 6.90 -9.18 5.23
C LYS A 81 7.56 -9.22 6.59
N ASN A 82 6.82 -9.65 7.62
CA ASN A 82 7.25 -9.65 9.02
C ASN A 82 7.81 -8.30 9.50
N GLY A 83 7.21 -7.21 9.02
CA GLY A 83 7.59 -5.84 9.37
C GLY A 83 8.75 -5.24 8.56
N GLU A 84 9.39 -6.01 7.69
CA GLU A 84 10.47 -5.52 6.83
C GLU A 84 9.96 -5.24 5.41
N LYS A 85 10.39 -4.13 4.79
CA LYS A 85 10.05 -3.81 3.40
C LYS A 85 10.79 -4.79 2.48
N ILE A 86 10.05 -5.50 1.64
CA ILE A 86 10.62 -6.49 0.70
C ILE A 86 10.50 -6.09 -0.77
N ASN A 87 9.56 -5.20 -1.09
CA ASN A 87 9.37 -4.73 -2.46
C ASN A 87 8.66 -3.36 -2.50
N ASP A 88 8.82 -2.64 -3.61
CA ASP A 88 8.03 -1.45 -3.94
C ASP A 88 7.71 -1.33 -5.43
N LEU A 89 6.68 -0.55 -5.71
CA LEU A 89 6.22 -0.22 -7.05
C LEU A 89 5.70 1.22 -7.04
N GLN A 90 6.07 2.02 -8.03
CA GLN A 90 5.40 3.28 -8.33
C GLN A 90 4.78 3.17 -9.72
N SER A 91 3.45 3.05 -9.79
CA SER A 91 2.71 2.89 -11.05
C SER A 91 1.21 3.12 -10.85
N GLU A 92 0.57 3.73 -11.84
CA GLU A 92 -0.90 3.84 -11.91
C GLU A 92 -1.54 2.78 -12.82
N HIS A 93 -0.75 1.84 -13.35
CA HIS A 93 -1.23 0.79 -14.24
C HIS A 93 -1.71 -0.44 -13.48
N LYS A 94 -2.89 -0.93 -13.85
CA LYS A 94 -3.51 -2.10 -13.23
C LYS A 94 -2.63 -3.34 -13.29
N GLU A 95 -2.03 -3.61 -14.46
CA GLU A 95 -1.24 -4.81 -14.71
C GLU A 95 0.00 -4.87 -13.80
N ASP A 96 0.70 -3.75 -13.66
CA ASP A 96 1.86 -3.63 -12.78
C ASP A 96 1.51 -3.94 -11.33
N LEU A 97 0.40 -3.39 -10.81
CA LEU A 97 -0.03 -3.64 -9.44
C LEU A 97 -0.39 -5.12 -9.21
N ILE A 98 -1.09 -5.75 -10.16
CA ILE A 98 -1.42 -7.17 -10.04
C ILE A 98 -0.15 -8.02 -10.08
N GLN A 99 0.76 -7.76 -11.01
CA GLN A 99 2.03 -8.47 -11.10
C GLN A 99 2.86 -8.30 -9.83
N PHE A 100 2.96 -7.07 -9.31
CA PHE A 100 3.63 -6.78 -8.04
C PHE A 100 3.07 -7.59 -6.86
N LEU A 101 1.75 -7.74 -6.78
CA LEU A 101 1.10 -8.54 -5.74
C LEU A 101 1.37 -10.04 -5.90
N GLU A 102 1.51 -10.54 -7.13
CA GLU A 102 1.75 -11.96 -7.42
C GLU A 102 3.21 -12.37 -7.26
N THR A 103 4.16 -11.50 -7.63
CA THR A 103 5.59 -11.83 -7.68
C THR A 103 6.42 -11.17 -6.59
N GLY A 104 5.80 -10.33 -5.75
CA GLY A 104 6.54 -9.50 -4.79
C GLY A 104 7.00 -10.20 -3.51
N LEU A 105 6.77 -11.51 -3.34
CA LEU A 105 6.99 -12.27 -2.10
C LEU A 105 8.25 -13.14 -2.05
#